data_AF-A0A943K9Y6-F1
#
_entry.id   AF-A0A943K9Y6-F1
#
_cell.length_a   1.000
_cell.length_b   1.000
_cell.length_c   1.000
_cell.angle_alpha   90.00
_cell.angle_beta   90.00
_cell.angle_gamma   90.00
#
_symmetry.space_group_name_H-M   'P 1'
#
loop_
_entity.id
_entity.type
_entity.pdbx_description
1 polymer ?
#
loop_
_entity_poly.entity_id
_entity_poly.type
_entity_poly.pdbx_seq_one_letter_code
_entity_poly.pdbx_strand_id
1 'polypeptide(L)'
;MNYPEWADRQLMIDLRNKIAKCYKNKDGSIFYVEPGFYKAFEALKNIYPDRIDDVLRKMDELTSSNKKVVYVSDPDDPLVIVEKAKYITIFDLTDSIGLLLEDKSRGSDYGD
;
A
#
# COMPACT_ATOMS: atom_id res chain seq x y z
N MET A 1 11.89 -5.98 -10.87
CA MET A 1 10.50 -6.44 -11.05
C MET A 1 9.60 -5.22 -11.21
N ASN A 2 8.73 -5.24 -12.22
CA ASN A 2 7.59 -4.33 -12.33
C ASN A 2 6.39 -5.05 -11.71
N TYR A 3 5.52 -4.32 -11.02
CA TYR A 3 4.33 -4.88 -10.39
C TYR A 3 3.21 -4.94 -11.44
N PRO A 4 2.72 -6.14 -11.82
CA PRO A 4 1.76 -6.27 -12.92
C PRO A 4 0.42 -5.59 -12.64
N GLU A 5 0.04 -5.44 -11.37
CA GLU A 5 -1.22 -4.83 -10.92
C GLU A 5 -1.34 -3.35 -11.29
N TRP A 6 -0.19 -2.68 -11.49
CA TRP A 6 -0.14 -1.27 -11.85
C TRP A 6 0.56 -1.06 -13.20
N ALA A 7 0.56 -2.08 -14.06
CA ALA A 7 1.19 -2.00 -15.39
C ALA A 7 0.54 -0.97 -16.32
N ASP A 8 -0.73 -0.62 -16.09
CA ASP A 8 -1.46 0.43 -16.82
C ASP A 8 -1.17 1.84 -16.28
N ARG A 9 -0.52 1.95 -15.12
CA ARG A 9 -0.16 3.23 -14.49
C ARG A 9 1.16 3.76 -15.04
N GLN A 10 1.34 5.08 -14.98
CA GLN A 10 2.61 5.69 -15.36
C GLN A 10 3.64 5.45 -14.26
N LEU A 11 4.62 4.59 -14.51
CA LEU A 11 5.77 4.41 -13.63
C LEU A 11 6.68 5.65 -13.67
N MET A 12 6.92 6.24 -12.51
CA MET A 12 7.77 7.41 -12.31
C MET A 12 9.13 6.97 -11.74
N ILE A 13 10.22 7.58 -12.22
CA ILE A 13 11.55 7.38 -11.65
C ILE A 13 11.78 8.41 -10.55
N ASP A 14 11.76 7.96 -9.30
CA ASP A 14 12.17 8.78 -8.15
C ASP A 14 13.61 8.43 -7.76
N LEU A 15 14.54 9.35 -8.05
CA LEU A 15 15.96 9.16 -7.75
C LEU A 15 16.28 9.23 -6.25
N ARG A 16 15.39 9.77 -5.43
CA ARG A 16 15.53 9.79 -3.96
C ARG A 16 15.02 8.49 -3.36
N ASN A 17 13.88 8.01 -3.87
CA ASN A 17 13.19 6.83 -3.36
C ASN A 17 13.38 5.61 -4.28
N LYS A 18 14.64 5.26 -4.60
CA LYS A 18 14.96 4.19 -5.57
C LYS A 18 14.50 2.79 -5.14
N ILE A 19 14.27 2.61 -3.83
CA ILE A 19 13.88 1.34 -3.22
C ILE A 19 12.40 1.04 -3.37
N ALA A 20 11.56 2.05 -3.59
CA ALA A 20 10.13 1.88 -3.83
C ALA A 20 9.78 2.19 -5.28
N LYS A 21 8.61 1.71 -5.70
CA LYS A 21 8.04 2.05 -7.01
C LYS A 21 7.06 3.21 -6.85
N CYS A 22 7.22 4.24 -7.67
CA CYS A 22 6.37 5.42 -7.70
C CYS A 22 5.50 5.36 -8.95
N TYR A 23 4.19 5.49 -8.79
CA TYR A 23 3.23 5.46 -9.88
C TYR A 23 2.41 6.73 -9.85
N LYS A 24 2.04 7.22 -11.04
CA LYS A 24 1.16 8.37 -11.23
C LYS A 24 -0.13 7.94 -11.91
N ASN A 25 -1.25 8.36 -11.31
CA ASN A 25 -2.58 8.17 -11.85
C ASN A 25 -2.95 9.26 -12.86
N LYS A 26 -4.01 9.01 -13.64
CA LYS A 26 -4.51 9.96 -14.66
C LYS A 26 -4.98 11.30 -14.06
N ASP A 27 -5.49 11.29 -12.83
CA ASP A 27 -5.94 12.48 -12.11
C ASP A 27 -4.77 13.29 -11.50
N GLY A 28 -3.53 12.83 -11.71
CA GLY A 28 -2.32 13.45 -11.19
C GLY A 28 -1.93 13.03 -9.77
N SER A 29 -2.74 12.19 -9.10
CA SER A 29 -2.36 11.60 -7.82
C SER A 29 -1.17 10.64 -7.98
N ILE A 30 -0.36 10.53 -6.93
CA ILE A 30 0.87 9.75 -6.91
C ILE A 30 0.82 8.78 -5.74
N PHE A 31 1.27 7.55 -5.96
CA PHE A 31 1.47 6.61 -4.88
C PHE A 31 2.81 5.89 -4.98
N TYR A 32 3.35 5.55 -3.82
CA TYR A 32 4.56 4.75 -3.66
C TYR A 32 4.17 3.37 -3.14
N VAL A 33 4.80 2.32 -3.66
CA VAL A 33 4.65 0.95 -3.17
C VAL A 33 6.01 0.46 -2.71
N GLU A 34 6.14 0.28 -1.40
CA GLU A 34 7.35 -0.26 -0.80
C GLU A 34 7.47 -1.78 -1.01
N PRO A 35 8.69 -2.33 -1.04
CA PRO A 35 8.89 -3.77 -1.15
C PRO A 35 8.25 -4.57 -0.01
N GLY A 36 8.28 -4.04 1.22
CA GLY A 36 7.68 -4.69 2.39
C GLY A 36 6.17 -4.81 2.26
N PHE A 37 5.51 -3.70 1.87
CA PHE A 37 4.08 -3.70 1.56
C PHE A 37 3.75 -4.68 0.44
N TYR A 38 4.51 -4.68 -0.66
CA TYR A 38 4.22 -5.54 -1.81
C TYR A 38 4.33 -7.04 -1.45
N LYS A 39 5.29 -7.43 -0.61
CA LYS A 39 5.36 -8.82 -0.09
C LYS A 39 4.10 -9.20 0.69
N ALA A 40 3.60 -8.30 1.54
CA ALA A 40 2.37 -8.52 2.30
C ALA A 40 1.16 -8.62 1.37
N PHE A 41 1.11 -7.77 0.35
CA PHE A 41 0.08 -7.82 -0.69
C PHE A 41 0.13 -9.13 -1.49
N GLU A 42 1.32 -9.64 -1.86
CA GLU A 42 1.46 -10.95 -2.52
C GLU A 42 0.98 -12.10 -1.64
N ALA A 43 1.26 -12.06 -0.34
CA ALA A 43 0.70 -13.03 0.61
C ALA A 43 -0.83 -12.95 0.64
N LEU A 44 -1.39 -11.75 0.68
CA LEU A 44 -2.84 -11.52 0.62
C LEU A 44 -3.45 -12.09 -0.66
N LYS A 45 -2.80 -11.91 -1.82
CA LYS A 45 -3.23 -12.49 -3.11
C LYS A 45 -3.32 -14.01 -3.07
N ASN A 46 -2.40 -14.67 -2.38
CA ASN A 46 -2.40 -16.12 -2.26
C ASN A 46 -3.50 -16.63 -1.33
N ILE A 47 -3.85 -15.88 -0.28
CA ILE A 47 -4.84 -16.30 0.73
C ILE A 47 -6.27 -15.92 0.30
N TYR A 48 -6.45 -14.73 -0.29
CA TYR A 48 -7.75 -14.18 -0.67
C TYR A 48 -7.76 -13.66 -2.12
N PRO A 49 -7.52 -14.52 -3.12
CA PRO A 49 -7.46 -14.10 -4.52
C PRO A 49 -8.73 -13.38 -4.99
N ASP A 50 -9.91 -13.81 -4.52
CA ASP A 50 -11.20 -13.23 -4.88
C ASP A 50 -11.43 -11.82 -4.33
N ARG A 51 -10.61 -11.36 -3.37
CA ARG A 51 -10.73 -10.05 -2.73
C ARG A 51 -9.72 -9.03 -3.22
N ILE A 52 -8.83 -9.41 -4.15
CA ILE A 52 -7.75 -8.54 -4.61
C ILE A 52 -8.25 -7.37 -5.44
N ASP A 53 -9.34 -7.55 -6.18
CA ASP A 53 -9.98 -6.42 -6.89
C ASP A 53 -10.51 -5.37 -5.90
N ASP A 54 -11.09 -5.78 -4.77
CA ASP A 54 -11.53 -4.85 -3.72
C ASP A 54 -10.36 -4.09 -3.09
N VAL A 55 -9.24 -4.78 -2.84
CA VAL A 55 -8.02 -4.16 -2.31
C VAL A 55 -7.47 -3.13 -3.28
N LEU A 56 -7.33 -3.47 -4.56
CA LEU A 56 -6.84 -2.57 -5.59
C LEU A 56 -7.76 -1.36 -5.78
N ARG A 57 -9.07 -1.58 -5.81
CA ARG A 57 -10.07 -0.49 -5.86
C ARG A 57 -9.92 0.43 -4.66
N LYS A 58 -9.72 -0.13 -3.47
CA LYS A 58 -9.51 0.66 -2.26
C LYS A 58 -8.23 1.48 -2.30
N MET A 59 -7.15 0.91 -2.84
CA MET A 59 -5.91 1.66 -3.07
C MET A 59 -6.15 2.85 -4.01
N ASP A 60 -6.88 2.66 -5.11
CA ASP A 60 -7.20 3.75 -6.04
C ASP A 60 -8.04 4.85 -5.39
N GLU A 61 -9.05 4.50 -4.59
CA GLU A 61 -9.87 5.46 -3.83
C GLU A 61 -9.03 6.31 -2.88
N LEU A 62 -8.16 5.65 -2.10
CA LEU A 62 -7.30 6.31 -1.12
C LEU A 62 -6.27 7.21 -1.80
N THR A 63 -5.67 6.76 -2.89
CA THR A 63 -4.70 7.55 -3.64
C THR A 63 -5.34 8.80 -4.26
N SER A 64 -6.52 8.64 -4.87
CA SER A 64 -7.26 9.76 -5.47
C SER A 64 -7.67 10.80 -4.43
N SER A 65 -8.07 10.36 -3.23
CA SER A 65 -8.53 11.23 -2.14
C SER A 65 -7.40 11.99 -1.44
N ASN A 66 -6.20 11.40 -1.33
CA ASN A 66 -5.09 11.98 -0.55
C ASN A 66 -4.02 12.65 -1.41
N LYS A 67 -4.12 12.59 -2.75
CA LYS A 67 -3.15 13.10 -3.75
C LYS A 67 -1.75 12.47 -3.71
N LYS A 68 -1.23 12.13 -2.52
CA LYS A 68 0.02 11.42 -2.29
C LYS A 68 -0.18 10.33 -1.25
N VAL A 69 0.13 9.09 -1.60
CA VAL A 69 0.05 7.94 -0.69
C VAL A 69 1.35 7.15 -0.71
N VAL A 70 1.78 6.65 0.44
CA VAL A 70 2.87 5.68 0.57
C VAL A 70 2.28 4.40 1.15
N TYR A 71 2.28 3.35 0.35
CA TYR A 71 1.93 2.01 0.80
C TYR A 71 3.16 1.36 1.42
N VAL A 72 3.11 1.24 2.74
CA VAL A 72 4.26 0.99 3.62
C VAL A 72 4.04 -0.30 4.41
N SER A 73 5.10 -1.04 4.74
CA SER A 73 4.97 -2.18 5.67
C SER A 73 4.90 -1.73 7.13
N ASP A 74 5.69 -0.71 7.48
CA ASP A 74 5.80 -0.19 8.84
C ASP A 74 5.76 1.36 8.78
N PRO A 75 4.69 2.00 9.28
CA PRO A 75 4.54 3.45 9.18
C PRO A 75 5.46 4.22 10.13
N ASP A 76 6.00 3.56 11.16
CA ASP A 76 6.94 4.16 12.13
C ASP A 76 8.38 4.23 11.58
N ASP A 77 8.78 3.28 10.73
CA ASP A 77 10.05 3.27 9.99
C ASP A 77 9.86 3.14 8.46
N PRO A 78 9.31 4.17 7.77
CA PRO A 78 9.05 4.11 6.34
C PRO A 78 10.34 4.22 5.53
N LEU A 79 10.46 3.39 4.49
CA LEU A 79 11.57 3.47 3.53
C LEU A 79 11.47 4.69 2.61
N VAL A 80 10.24 5.17 2.38
CA VAL A 80 9.95 6.32 1.53
C VAL A 80 9.38 7.46 2.37
N ILE A 81 10.12 8.57 2.44
CA ILE A 81 9.64 9.77 3.14
C ILE A 81 9.19 10.81 2.11
N VAL A 82 7.88 11.06 2.08
CA VAL A 82 7.27 12.03 1.16
C VAL A 82 6.44 13.03 1.96
N GLU A 83 6.74 14.31 1.78
CA GLU A 83 6.01 15.38 2.45
C GLU A 83 4.52 15.38 2.07
N LYS A 84 3.69 15.48 3.12
CA LYS A 84 2.22 15.49 3.04
C LYS A 84 1.62 14.24 2.41
N ALA A 85 2.35 13.11 2.42
CA ALA A 85 1.79 11.84 2.00
C ALA A 85 1.05 11.16 3.17
N LYS A 86 0.00 10.40 2.82
CA LYS A 86 -0.64 9.48 3.76
C LYS A 86 0.06 8.13 3.70
N TYR A 87 0.46 7.61 4.85
CA TYR A 87 1.07 6.28 4.99
C TYR A 87 -0.04 5.27 5.27
N ILE A 88 -0.08 4.18 4.50
CA ILE A 88 -1.15 3.19 4.56
C ILE A 88 -0.54 1.80 4.53
N THR A 89 -0.87 0.97 5.51
CA THR A 89 -0.40 -0.41 5.59
C THR A 89 -1.36 -1.37 4.88
N ILE A 90 -0.92 -2.62 4.70
CA ILE A 90 -1.81 -3.67 4.20
C ILE A 90 -2.98 -3.92 5.16
N PHE A 91 -2.75 -3.75 6.48
CA PHE A 91 -3.76 -3.96 7.51
C PHE A 91 -4.84 -2.88 7.47
N ASP A 92 -4.45 -1.62 7.26
CA ASP A 92 -5.40 -0.52 7.04
C ASP A 92 -6.30 -0.78 5.84
N LEU A 93 -5.73 -1.32 4.75
CA LEU A 93 -6.50 -1.67 3.56
C LEU A 93 -7.50 -2.80 3.85
N THR A 94 -7.03 -3.90 4.44
CA THR A 94 -7.87 -5.08 4.71
C THR A 94 -8.97 -4.77 5.71
N ASP A 95 -8.67 -4.01 6.76
CA ASP A 95 -9.67 -3.52 7.72
C ASP A 95 -10.76 -2.69 7.03
N SER A 96 -10.34 -1.74 6.18
CA SER A 96 -11.28 -0.83 5.50
C SER A 96 -12.23 -1.52 4.50
N ILE A 97 -11.93 -2.75 4.07
CA ILE A 97 -12.79 -3.57 3.19
C ILE A 97 -13.47 -4.72 3.95
N GLY A 98 -13.41 -4.72 5.28
CA GLY A 98 -14.00 -5.76 6.13
C GLY A 98 -13.34 -7.13 5.97
N LEU A 99 -12.10 -7.17 5.47
CA LEU A 99 -11.29 -8.38 5.41
C LEU A 99 -10.53 -8.49 6.73
N LEU A 100 -11.19 -9.15 7.70
CA LEU A 100 -10.56 -9.48 8.98
C LEU A 100 -9.48 -10.53 8.69
N LEU A 101 -8.23 -10.07 8.52
CA LEU A 101 -7.09 -10.94 8.70
C LEU A 101 -7.14 -11.40 10.15
N GLU A 102 -7.49 -12.68 10.40
CA GLU A 102 -7.45 -13.25 11.74
C GLU A 102 -6.08 -13.00 12.34
N ASP A 103 -6.04 -12.01 13.22
CA ASP A 103 -4.84 -11.58 13.88
C ASP A 103 -4.52 -12.61 14.96
N LYS A 104 -3.78 -13.66 14.58
CA LYS A 104 -3.17 -14.57 15.55
C LYS A 104 -1.84 -14.04 16.11
N SER A 105 -1.54 -12.74 15.97
CA SER A 105 -0.23 -12.20 16.37
C SER A 105 -0.20 -10.77 16.91
N ARG A 106 -1.33 -10.20 17.32
CA ARG A 106 -1.44 -9.08 18.26
C ARG A 106 -1.58 -9.69 19.63
N GLY A 107 -0.48 -10.30 20.05
CA GLY A 107 -0.18 -10.46 21.45
C GLY A 107 -0.25 -9.07 22.10
N SER A 108 -1.03 -9.03 23.18
CA SER A 108 -0.98 -8.16 24.34
C SER A 108 0.03 -7.01 24.36
N ASP A 109 -0.43 -5.92 24.99
CA ASP A 109 0.35 -4.87 25.65
C ASP A 109 0.50 -3.55 24.89
N TYR A 110 -0.58 -2.76 24.90
CA TYR A 110 -0.44 -1.34 25.22
C TYR A 110 -1.45 -1.07 26.36
N GLY A 111 -0.94 -1.19 27.57
CA GLY A 111 -1.67 -1.02 28.82
C GLY A 111 -2.01 0.44 29.15
N ASP A 112 -2.96 0.55 30.08
CA ASP A 112 -3.29 1.63 31.03
C ASP A 112 -2.74 3.04 30.76
#